data_AF-C4GJP8-F1
#
_entry.id   AF-C4GJP8-F1
#
_cell.length_a   1.000
_cell.length_b   1.000
_cell.length_c   1.000
_cell.angle_alpha   90.00
_cell.angle_beta   90.00
_cell.angle_gamma   90.00
#
_symmetry.space_group_name_H-M   'P 1'
#
loop_
_entity.id
_entity.type
_entity.pdbx_description
1 polymer ?
#
loop_
_entity_poly.entity_id
_entity_poly.type
_entity_poly.pdbx_seq_one_letter_code
_entity_poly.pdbx_strand_id
1 'polypeptide(L)'
;MQNDDKTSARLHKDIRTLRRRIPAVRSRMDNFITADNGASYHLNCAVTVFNKTVRGSEVEIFIHADEPATPYLARVAEMVRRLADYPAEKLMAAYNDSPCLALVQSFAEYRDKEADEDWFDALEVYSLVFDCGGGRIVTTVTAGDVYLGDAYLMVEFADETLQTVTIDYDET
;
A
#
# COMPACT_ATOMS: atom_id res chain seq x y z
N MET A 1 -18.71 -12.14 37.10
CA MET A 1 -18.10 -12.71 35.89
C MET A 1 -18.14 -11.61 34.86
N GLN A 2 -17.04 -10.88 34.75
CA GLN A 2 -16.91 -9.66 33.96
C GLN A 2 -15.99 -10.05 32.81
N ASN A 3 -16.54 -10.23 31.61
CA ASN A 3 -15.79 -10.49 30.39
C ASN A 3 -16.53 -9.78 29.25
N ASP A 4 -16.62 -8.46 29.39
CA ASP A 4 -16.83 -7.56 28.27
C ASP A 4 -15.66 -6.59 28.29
N ASP A 5 -15.25 -6.13 27.10
CA ASP A 5 -14.40 -4.94 26.91
C ASP A 5 -12.91 -5.17 26.60
N LYS A 6 -12.58 -6.15 25.75
CA LYS A 6 -11.31 -6.12 24.98
C LYS A 6 -11.46 -6.30 23.47
N THR A 7 -12.58 -6.84 23.00
CA THR A 7 -12.81 -7.05 21.56
C THR A 7 -13.47 -5.85 20.85
N SER A 8 -14.06 -4.91 21.59
CA SER A 8 -14.75 -3.73 21.03
C SER A 8 -13.85 -2.53 20.74
N ALA A 9 -12.56 -2.58 21.10
CA ALA A 9 -11.68 -1.41 21.01
C ALA A 9 -11.12 -1.16 19.59
N ARG A 10 -11.35 -2.07 18.63
CA ARG A 10 -10.74 -1.97 17.28
C ARG A 10 -11.61 -1.37 16.18
N LEU A 11 -12.92 -1.16 16.36
CA LEU A 11 -13.78 -0.85 15.21
C LEU A 11 -14.86 0.21 15.46
N HIS A 12 -14.46 1.44 15.79
CA HIS A 12 -15.33 2.61 15.63
C HIS A 12 -14.53 3.85 15.19
N LYS A 13 -13.71 3.71 14.14
CA LYS A 13 -13.33 4.90 13.37
C LYS A 13 -14.58 5.34 12.60
N ASP A 14 -15.06 6.56 12.82
CA ASP A 14 -16.21 7.12 12.09
C ASP A 14 -15.92 7.03 10.59
N ILE A 15 -16.79 6.37 9.83
CA ILE A 15 -16.62 6.15 8.39
C ILE A 15 -16.45 7.46 7.61
N ARG A 16 -17.04 8.56 8.09
CA ARG A 16 -16.83 9.90 7.52
C ARG A 16 -15.39 10.39 7.65
N THR A 17 -14.69 9.94 8.69
CA THR A 17 -13.27 10.23 8.90
C THR A 17 -12.40 9.42 7.95
N LEU A 18 -12.74 8.16 7.69
CA LEU A 18 -12.01 7.28 6.76
C LEU A 18 -12.15 7.73 5.30
N ARG A 19 -13.37 8.15 4.92
CA ARG A 19 -13.69 8.65 3.57
C ARG A 19 -13.19 10.07 3.30
N ARG A 20 -12.65 10.76 4.30
CA ARG A 20 -12.07 12.09 4.10
C ARG A 20 -10.83 11.95 3.22
N ARG A 21 -10.84 12.59 2.06
CA ARG A 21 -9.69 12.60 1.16
C ARG A 21 -8.48 13.26 1.82
N ILE A 22 -7.38 12.53 1.88
CA ILE A 22 -6.06 12.99 2.29
C ILE A 22 -5.35 13.51 1.03
N PRO A 23 -4.93 14.78 0.99
CA PRO A 23 -4.24 15.32 -0.18
C PRO A 23 -2.91 14.64 -0.44
N ALA A 24 -2.57 14.43 -1.71
CA ALA A 24 -1.25 13.99 -2.11
C ALA A 24 -0.16 14.93 -1.58
N VAL A 25 0.80 14.37 -0.85
CA VAL A 25 2.01 15.11 -0.46
C VAL A 25 2.91 15.18 -1.69
N ARG A 26 3.32 16.39 -2.08
CA ARG A 26 4.31 16.58 -3.14
C ARG A 26 5.70 16.42 -2.55
N SER A 27 6.26 15.21 -2.64
CA SER A 27 7.65 14.96 -2.30
C SER A 27 8.57 15.79 -3.20
N ARG A 28 9.55 16.42 -2.58
CA ARG A 28 10.63 17.19 -3.21
C ARG A 28 11.92 16.39 -3.14
N MET A 29 12.92 16.77 -3.93
CA MET A 29 14.20 16.06 -3.97
C MET A 29 14.92 16.04 -2.61
N ASP A 30 14.76 17.08 -1.78
CA ASP A 30 15.30 17.15 -0.41
C ASP A 30 14.55 16.27 0.59
N ASN A 31 13.44 15.65 0.20
CA ASN A 31 12.77 14.64 1.02
C ASN A 31 13.42 13.26 0.93
N PHE A 32 14.22 12.99 -0.11
CA PHE A 32 14.90 11.72 -0.29
C PHE A 32 16.21 11.73 0.51
N ILE A 33 16.31 10.83 1.48
CA ILE A 33 17.50 10.65 2.31
C ILE A 33 18.09 9.29 2.02
N THR A 34 19.40 9.23 1.80
CA THR A 34 20.13 7.97 1.67
C THR A 34 20.02 7.17 2.97
N ALA A 35 19.67 5.90 2.86
CA ALA A 35 19.64 4.96 3.97
C ALA A 35 21.06 4.68 4.50
N ASP A 36 21.15 4.16 5.72
CA ASP A 36 22.43 3.89 6.39
C ASP A 36 23.32 2.88 5.63
N ASN A 37 22.71 2.04 4.79
CA ASN A 37 23.40 1.08 3.93
C ASN A 37 24.09 1.73 2.70
N GLY A 38 23.84 3.02 2.44
CA GLY A 38 24.39 3.76 1.29
C GLY A 38 23.85 3.34 -0.08
N ALA A 39 22.90 2.39 -0.14
CA ALA A 39 22.42 1.75 -1.36
C ALA A 39 20.91 1.93 -1.60
N SER A 40 20.13 2.28 -0.57
CA SER A 40 18.72 2.63 -0.68
C SER A 40 18.45 4.06 -0.21
N TYR A 41 17.24 4.55 -0.49
CA TYR A 41 16.73 5.84 -0.05
C TYR A 41 15.42 5.67 0.69
N HIS A 42 15.16 6.57 1.63
CA HIS A 42 13.87 6.72 2.30
C HIS A 42 13.32 8.13 2.13
N LEU A 43 12.06 8.32 2.51
CA LEU A 43 11.47 9.64 2.60
C LEU A 43 11.51 10.16 4.04
N ASN A 44 11.87 11.43 4.21
CA ASN A 44 11.79 12.09 5.53
C ASN A 44 10.43 12.71 5.83
N CYS A 45 9.46 12.51 4.95
CA CYS A 45 8.09 12.98 5.08
C CYS A 45 7.12 11.84 4.88
N ALA A 46 5.96 11.91 5.55
CA ALA A 46 4.86 11.00 5.28
C ALA A 46 4.28 11.23 3.87
N VAL A 47 3.74 10.18 3.28
CA VAL A 47 3.09 10.19 1.97
C VAL A 47 1.66 9.68 2.08
N THR A 48 0.88 9.86 1.02
CA THR A 48 -0.48 9.33 0.91
C THR A 48 -0.53 8.26 -0.16
N VAL A 49 -1.10 7.11 0.16
CA VAL A 49 -1.23 5.94 -0.73
C VAL A 49 -2.60 5.34 -0.50
N PHE A 50 -3.43 5.22 -1.55
CA PHE A 50 -4.80 4.70 -1.43
C PHE A 50 -5.64 5.41 -0.35
N ASN A 51 -5.49 6.74 -0.28
CA ASN A 51 -6.09 7.58 0.76
C ASN A 51 -5.66 7.24 2.21
N LYS A 52 -4.54 6.54 2.40
CA LYS A 52 -3.95 6.21 3.70
C LYS A 52 -2.62 6.94 3.88
N THR A 53 -2.30 7.34 5.11
CA THR A 53 -1.01 7.97 5.42
C THR A 53 0.04 6.91 5.72
N VAL A 54 1.14 6.94 4.99
CA VAL A 54 2.30 6.07 5.20
C VAL A 54 3.47 6.90 5.68
N ARG A 55 4.19 6.44 6.70
CA ARG A 55 5.38 7.15 7.20
C ARG A 55 6.50 7.03 6.17
N GLY A 56 7.28 8.09 5.99
CA GLY A 56 8.35 8.09 5.00
C GLY A 56 9.45 7.06 5.27
N SER A 57 9.64 6.63 6.52
CA SER A 57 10.54 5.54 6.91
C SER A 57 10.09 4.17 6.40
N GLU A 58 8.79 4.00 6.12
CA GLU A 58 8.22 2.77 5.54
C GLU A 58 8.19 2.81 4.01
N VAL A 59 8.79 3.85 3.43
CA VAL A 59 9.00 3.96 1.98
C VAL A 59 10.47 3.68 1.71
N GLU A 60 10.76 2.56 1.07
CA GLU A 60 12.10 2.18 0.65
C GLU A 60 12.24 2.29 -0.87
N ILE A 61 13.36 2.84 -1.31
CA ILE A 61 13.67 3.04 -2.71
C ILE A 61 15.04 2.44 -2.98
N PHE A 62 15.06 1.34 -3.72
CA PHE A 62 16.27 0.68 -4.17
C PHE A 62 16.59 1.14 -5.59
N ILE A 63 17.83 1.59 -5.81
CA ILE A 63 18.32 1.97 -7.14
C ILE A 63 19.51 1.06 -7.45
N HIS A 64 19.44 0.34 -8.56
CA HIS A 64 20.49 -0.58 -8.97
C HIS A 64 21.83 0.16 -9.13
N ALA A 65 22.94 -0.47 -8.75
CA ALA A 65 24.25 0.19 -8.58
C ALA A 65 24.78 0.94 -9.81
N ASP A 66 24.39 0.55 -11.02
CA ASP A 66 24.83 1.14 -12.28
C ASP A 66 23.86 2.22 -12.83
N GLU A 67 22.80 2.54 -12.10
CA GLU A 67 21.75 3.45 -12.52
C GLU A 67 21.92 4.86 -11.90
N PRO A 68 21.69 5.95 -12.66
CA PRO A 68 21.73 7.29 -12.11
C PRO A 68 20.53 7.54 -11.18
N ALA A 69 20.78 7.91 -9.92
CA ALA A 69 19.72 8.07 -8.93
C ALA A 69 18.68 9.16 -9.25
N THR A 70 19.13 10.36 -9.62
CA THR A 70 18.28 11.54 -9.83
C THR A 70 17.04 11.31 -10.72
N PRO A 71 17.14 10.71 -11.93
CA PRO A 71 15.96 10.47 -12.76
C PRO A 71 14.95 9.49 -12.13
N TYR A 72 15.41 8.46 -11.40
CA TYR A 72 14.51 7.56 -10.70
C TYR A 72 13.82 8.23 -9.52
N LEU A 73 14.54 8.98 -8.69
CA LEU A 73 13.95 9.70 -7.56
C LEU A 73 12.85 10.69 -8.02
N ALA A 74 13.06 11.38 -9.15
CA ALA A 74 12.05 12.25 -9.75
C ALA A 74 10.80 11.46 -10.20
N ARG A 75 10.98 10.28 -10.80
CA ARG A 75 9.88 9.39 -11.19
C ARG A 75 9.15 8.81 -9.96
N VAL A 76 9.88 8.40 -8.93
CA VAL A 76 9.31 7.92 -7.66
C VAL A 76 8.43 8.99 -7.03
N ALA A 77 8.87 10.25 -7.00
CA ALA A 77 8.04 11.35 -6.50
C ALA A 77 6.69 11.47 -7.25
N GLU A 78 6.70 11.29 -8.56
CA GLU A 78 5.47 11.29 -9.37
C GLU A 78 4.62 10.03 -9.14
N MET A 79 5.23 8.87 -8.95
CA MET A 79 4.52 7.63 -8.61
C MET A 79 3.83 7.72 -7.26
N VAL A 80 4.51 8.21 -6.23
CA VAL A 80 3.92 8.50 -4.91
C VAL A 80 2.71 9.42 -5.04
N ARG A 81 2.82 10.48 -5.83
CA ARG A 81 1.70 11.41 -6.08
C ARG A 81 0.50 10.69 -6.73
N ARG A 82 0.77 9.79 -7.67
CA ARG A 82 -0.28 9.03 -8.37
C ARG A 82 -0.94 7.99 -7.47
N LEU A 83 -0.19 7.35 -6.59
CA LEU A 83 -0.73 6.40 -5.62
C LEU A 83 -1.67 7.06 -4.60
N ALA A 84 -1.44 8.35 -4.28
CA ALA A 84 -2.37 9.12 -3.46
C ALA A 84 -3.74 9.32 -4.13
N ASP A 85 -3.75 9.45 -5.45
CA ASP A 85 -4.94 9.69 -6.28
C ASP A 85 -5.40 8.43 -7.04
N TYR A 86 -4.87 7.26 -6.69
CA TYR A 86 -5.19 6.03 -7.42
C TYR A 86 -6.68 5.70 -7.25
N PRO A 87 -7.41 5.39 -8.33
CA PRO A 87 -8.85 5.21 -8.24
C PRO A 87 -9.19 3.95 -7.45
N ALA A 88 -9.99 4.10 -6.39
CA ALA A 88 -10.38 3.00 -5.50
C ALA A 88 -11.06 1.87 -6.29
N GLU A 89 -11.91 2.22 -7.25
CA GLU A 89 -12.64 1.25 -8.08
C GLU A 89 -11.71 0.35 -8.90
N LYS A 90 -10.53 0.84 -9.30
CA LYS A 90 -9.55 0.02 -10.02
C LYS A 90 -8.87 -0.98 -9.10
N LEU A 91 -8.56 -0.57 -7.87
CA LEU A 91 -7.96 -1.47 -6.89
C LEU A 91 -8.95 -2.56 -6.46
N MET A 92 -10.20 -2.18 -6.17
CA MET A 92 -11.26 -3.12 -5.81
C MET A 92 -11.57 -4.10 -6.94
N ALA A 93 -11.68 -3.61 -8.18
CA ALA A 93 -11.86 -4.48 -9.34
C ALA A 93 -10.68 -5.45 -9.50
N ALA A 94 -9.44 -4.97 -9.39
CA ALA A 94 -8.26 -5.82 -9.49
C ALA A 94 -8.20 -6.89 -8.38
N TYR A 95 -8.63 -6.57 -7.16
CA TYR A 95 -8.77 -7.55 -6.08
C TYR A 95 -9.83 -8.60 -6.39
N ASN A 96 -11.02 -8.16 -6.82
CA ASN A 96 -12.15 -9.05 -7.11
C ASN A 96 -11.90 -9.95 -8.32
N ASP A 97 -11.09 -9.49 -9.28
CA ASP A 97 -10.69 -10.26 -10.47
C ASP A 97 -9.44 -11.13 -10.24
N SER A 98 -8.86 -11.14 -9.02
CA SER A 98 -7.66 -11.94 -8.71
C SER A 98 -7.99 -13.21 -7.92
N PRO A 99 -7.01 -14.14 -7.77
CA PRO A 99 -7.15 -15.29 -6.90
C PRO A 99 -7.41 -14.96 -5.42
N CYS A 100 -7.18 -13.70 -5.00
CA CYS A 100 -7.49 -13.23 -3.64
C CYS A 100 -8.95 -13.45 -3.28
N LEU A 101 -9.87 -13.12 -4.19
CA LEU A 101 -11.30 -13.26 -3.92
C LEU A 101 -11.69 -14.72 -3.68
N ALA A 102 -11.22 -15.62 -4.55
CA ALA A 102 -11.49 -17.05 -4.42
C ALA A 102 -10.91 -17.63 -3.12
N LEU A 103 -9.74 -17.15 -2.69
CA LEU A 103 -9.14 -17.51 -1.41
C LEU A 103 -10.01 -17.04 -0.24
N VAL A 104 -10.40 -15.77 -0.21
CA VAL A 104 -11.26 -15.21 0.85
C VAL A 104 -12.60 -15.93 0.91
N GLN A 105 -13.25 -16.14 -0.22
CA GLN A 105 -14.56 -16.81 -0.27
C GLN A 105 -14.50 -18.32 0.07
N SER A 106 -13.30 -18.90 0.15
CA SER A 106 -13.11 -20.26 0.67
C SER A 106 -13.37 -20.37 2.18
N PHE A 107 -13.22 -19.26 2.91
CA PHE A 107 -13.57 -19.15 4.33
C PHE A 107 -15.07 -18.91 4.49
N ALA A 108 -15.73 -19.75 5.31
CA ALA A 108 -17.18 -19.73 5.45
C ALA A 108 -17.76 -18.37 5.91
N GLU A 109 -17.00 -17.61 6.69
CA GLU A 109 -17.38 -16.28 7.20
C GLU A 109 -17.34 -15.17 6.14
N TYR A 110 -16.62 -15.36 5.04
CA TYR A 110 -16.43 -14.36 3.98
C TYR A 110 -16.93 -14.82 2.60
N ARG A 111 -17.71 -15.90 2.54
CA ARG A 111 -18.18 -16.51 1.28
C ARG A 111 -18.89 -15.54 0.33
N ASP A 112 -19.62 -14.58 0.89
CA ASP A 112 -20.41 -13.59 0.12
C ASP A 112 -19.76 -12.20 0.12
N LYS A 113 -18.45 -12.12 0.41
CA LYS A 113 -17.69 -10.86 0.47
C LYS A 113 -16.89 -10.64 -0.79
N GLU A 114 -16.80 -9.37 -1.17
CA GLU A 114 -15.98 -8.83 -2.24
C GLU A 114 -15.35 -7.52 -1.73
N ALA A 115 -14.32 -7.02 -2.39
CA ALA A 115 -13.79 -5.69 -2.14
C ALA A 115 -14.81 -4.64 -2.60
N ASP A 116 -15.27 -3.83 -1.65
CA ASP A 116 -16.17 -2.69 -1.84
C ASP A 116 -15.60 -1.42 -1.16
N GLU A 117 -16.37 -0.34 -1.13
CA GLU A 117 -15.92 0.93 -0.54
C GLU A 117 -15.51 0.77 0.94
N ASP A 118 -16.21 -0.07 1.70
CA ASP A 118 -15.92 -0.29 3.11
C ASP A 118 -14.62 -1.09 3.28
N TRP A 119 -14.37 -2.07 2.41
CA TRP A 119 -13.07 -2.76 2.31
C TRP A 119 -11.94 -1.77 2.00
N PHE A 120 -12.12 -0.88 1.02
CA PHE A 120 -11.11 0.11 0.66
C PHE A 120 -10.86 1.13 1.79
N ASP A 121 -11.91 1.55 2.48
CA ASP A 121 -11.82 2.46 3.63
C ASP A 121 -11.08 1.84 4.81
N ALA A 122 -11.29 0.54 5.04
CA ALA A 122 -10.67 -0.23 6.12
C ALA A 122 -9.22 -0.65 5.84
N LEU A 123 -8.75 -0.55 4.59
CA LEU A 123 -7.38 -0.92 4.21
C LEU A 123 -6.33 -0.20 5.07
N GLU A 124 -5.36 -0.93 5.61
CA GLU A 124 -4.21 -0.34 6.28
C GLU A 124 -2.97 -0.56 5.40
N VAL A 125 -2.35 0.53 4.92
CA VAL A 125 -1.11 0.46 4.13
C VAL A 125 0.07 0.57 5.08
N TYR A 126 0.94 -0.45 5.07
CA TYR A 126 2.08 -0.55 5.97
C TYR A 126 3.33 0.08 5.36
N SER A 127 3.67 -0.28 4.13
CA SER A 127 4.93 0.11 3.49
C SER A 127 4.87 0.16 1.97
N LEU A 128 5.90 0.77 1.38
CA LEU A 128 6.14 0.80 -0.06
C LEU A 128 7.59 0.47 -0.36
N VAL A 129 7.80 -0.33 -1.40
CA VAL A 129 9.12 -0.56 -1.98
C VAL A 129 9.11 -0.12 -3.43
N PHE A 130 10.08 0.69 -3.82
CA PHE A 130 10.36 1.07 -5.21
C PHE A 130 11.67 0.41 -5.64
N ASP A 131 11.58 -0.58 -6.52
CA ASP A 131 12.75 -1.21 -7.16
C ASP A 131 13.00 -0.55 -8.51
N CYS A 132 14.14 0.14 -8.63
CA CYS A 132 14.48 1.02 -9.74
C CYS A 132 15.70 0.49 -10.52
N GLY A 133 15.47 0.07 -11.76
CA GLY A 133 16.54 -0.35 -12.66
C GLY A 133 16.04 -0.75 -14.04
N GLY A 134 16.95 -0.81 -15.02
CA GLY A 134 16.64 -1.24 -16.39
C GLY A 134 15.61 -0.31 -17.09
N GLY A 135 15.54 0.95 -16.68
CA GLY A 135 14.59 1.93 -17.20
C GLY A 135 13.17 1.83 -16.62
N ARG A 136 12.89 0.87 -15.74
CA ARG A 136 11.58 0.60 -15.14
C ARG A 136 11.61 0.82 -13.64
N ILE A 137 10.44 1.10 -13.07
CA ILE A 137 10.22 1.04 -11.62
C ILE A 137 9.19 -0.04 -11.35
N VAL A 138 9.51 -0.97 -10.45
CA VAL A 138 8.52 -1.86 -9.84
C VAL A 138 8.16 -1.28 -8.48
N THR A 139 6.87 -1.15 -8.20
CA THR A 139 6.40 -0.64 -6.92
C THR A 139 5.51 -1.65 -6.25
N THR A 140 5.88 -2.01 -5.03
CA THR A 140 5.11 -2.93 -4.21
C THR A 140 4.55 -2.15 -3.03
N VAL A 141 3.22 -2.14 -2.92
CA VAL A 141 2.51 -1.60 -1.76
C VAL A 141 2.09 -2.78 -0.90
N THR A 142 2.56 -2.80 0.35
CA THR A 142 2.17 -3.81 1.35
C THR A 142 1.09 -3.22 2.25
N ALA A 143 -0.03 -3.91 2.34
CA ALA A 143 -1.17 -3.56 3.16
C ALA A 143 -1.69 -4.77 3.93
N GLY A 144 -2.58 -4.55 4.91
CA GLY A 144 -3.34 -5.63 5.54
C GLY A 144 -4.57 -5.98 4.71
N ASP A 145 -4.85 -7.27 4.53
CA ASP A 145 -6.16 -7.67 4.03
C ASP A 145 -7.21 -7.50 5.13
N VAL A 146 -8.37 -6.93 4.77
CA VAL A 146 -9.45 -6.63 5.73
C VAL A 146 -10.15 -7.89 6.23
N TYR A 147 -10.17 -8.95 5.42
CA TYR A 147 -10.83 -10.22 5.74
C TYR A 147 -9.84 -11.20 6.37
N LEU A 148 -8.60 -11.22 5.90
CA LEU A 148 -7.53 -12.11 6.38
C LEU A 148 -6.49 -11.31 7.17
N GLY A 149 -6.79 -11.05 8.44
CA GLY A 149 -6.01 -10.14 9.28
C GLY A 149 -4.58 -10.59 9.65
N ASP A 150 -4.21 -11.82 9.34
CA ASP A 150 -2.86 -12.38 9.45
C ASP A 150 -2.12 -12.44 8.10
N ALA A 151 -2.73 -11.94 7.03
CA ALA A 151 -2.16 -11.94 5.70
C ALA A 151 -1.87 -10.52 5.18
N TYR A 152 -0.84 -10.43 4.35
CA TYR A 152 -0.47 -9.21 3.68
C TYR A 152 -1.10 -9.15 2.30
N LEU A 153 -1.79 -8.05 2.02
CA LEU A 153 -2.17 -7.68 0.68
C LEU A 153 -0.98 -7.00 -0.01
N MET A 154 -0.52 -7.60 -1.10
CA MET A 154 0.57 -7.11 -1.93
C MET A 154 0.00 -6.57 -3.23
N VAL A 155 0.19 -5.28 -3.49
CA VAL A 155 -0.25 -4.61 -4.71
C VAL A 155 0.97 -4.17 -5.50
N GLU A 156 1.19 -4.77 -6.67
CA GLU A 156 2.36 -4.50 -7.50
C GLU A 156 2.01 -3.63 -8.71
N PHE A 157 2.86 -2.65 -8.99
CA PHE A 157 2.83 -1.80 -10.16
C PHE A 157 4.12 -1.95 -10.97
N ALA A 158 3.96 -1.95 -12.29
CA ALA A 158 5.01 -1.74 -13.27
C ALA A 158 4.89 -0.31 -13.78
N ASP A 159 5.80 0.57 -13.35
CA ASP A 159 5.66 2.01 -13.54
C ASP A 159 4.26 2.46 -13.08
N GLU A 160 3.42 2.92 -13.99
CA GLU A 160 2.06 3.39 -13.70
C GLU A 160 0.97 2.31 -13.76
N THR A 161 1.31 1.09 -14.18
CA THR A 161 0.33 0.04 -14.48
C THR A 161 0.26 -0.98 -13.36
N LEU A 162 -0.91 -1.11 -12.73
CA LEU A 162 -1.18 -2.19 -11.78
C LEU A 162 -1.00 -3.55 -12.50
N GLN A 163 -0.18 -4.42 -11.93
CA GLN A 163 0.11 -5.75 -12.46
C GLN A 163 -0.65 -6.82 -11.70
N THR A 164 -0.52 -6.82 -10.37
CA THR A 164 -1.03 -7.90 -9.53
C THR A 164 -1.57 -7.36 -8.21
N VAL A 165 -2.57 -8.07 -7.70
CA VAL A 165 -3.05 -7.98 -6.32
C VAL A 165 -3.03 -9.40 -5.79
N THR A 166 -2.19 -9.66 -4.79
CA THR A 166 -2.00 -10.99 -4.20
C THR A 166 -2.09 -10.93 -2.69
N ILE A 167 -2.49 -12.03 -2.06
CA ILE A 167 -2.42 -12.21 -0.62
C ILE A 167 -1.22 -13.11 -0.33
N ASP A 168 -0.33 -12.64 0.53
CA ASP A 168 0.81 -13.39 1.03
C ASP A 168 0.61 -13.69 2.52
N TYR A 169 0.94 -14.90 2.94
CA TYR A 169 0.90 -15.28 4.35
C TYR A 169 2.31 -15.15 4.90
N ASP A 170 2.44 -14.57 6.09
CA ASP A 170 3.70 -14.68 6.82
C ASP A 170 3.94 -16.18 7.07
N GLU A 171 4.86 -16.81 6.32
CA GLU A 171 5.27 -18.19 6.56
C GLU A 171 6.03 -18.21 7.90
N THR A 172 5.28 -18.33 9.00
CA THR A 172 5.85 -18.58 10.34
C THR A 172 6.39 -19.98 10.47
#